data_AF-A0A1R4H3F1-F1
#
_entry.id   AF-A0A1R4H3F1-F1
#
_cell.length_a   1.000
_cell.length_b   1.000
_cell.length_c   1.000
_cell.angle_alpha   90.00
_cell.angle_beta   90.00
_cell.angle_gamma   90.00
#
_symmetry.space_group_name_H-M   'P 1'
#
loop_
_entity.id
_entity.type
_entity.pdbx_description
1 polymer ?
#
loop_
_entity_poly.entity_id
_entity_poly.type
_entity_poly.pdbx_seq_one_letter_code
_entity_poly.pdbx_strand_id
1 'polypeptide(L)'
;MNKITGIRSVDFKITALGHGVVNWNGPARLTGDDGQENSVHTLPKLRGYSNLTGKVKEETGYKYKKQASDIDFKETPMYISQNCIRHHLFRDQAFDLHYAKDKNLQDVLASITGLIRGYVVPSSQCKRTSPLLLEDFIDQLGNGNFEQMGRSGSKEKGKDDKGGDVASNSFFSKTTFGETEYLSYGSISIEQLQFISLDKKFDRASMIIKEGEGEKIAEAIQEFIKSLAPERNPKAVFHKNYVRGGTIFEEGEVGILLDNEAIDILIHETIRMISELNIRQAKGYMYVDSVLVDYNDSHKMMRIKRSESEISETPETDYAVYFYAK
;
A
#
# COMPACT_ATOMS: atom_id res chain seq x y z
N MET A 1 28.46 16.31 16.13
CA MET A 1 27.38 15.52 15.50
C MET A 1 27.82 15.16 14.10
N ASN A 2 27.92 13.88 13.80
CA ASN A 2 28.31 13.44 12.46
C ASN A 2 27.08 13.42 11.55
N LYS A 3 27.27 13.84 10.30
CA LYS A 3 26.23 13.79 9.28
C LYS A 3 25.91 12.32 8.97
N ILE A 4 24.63 11.96 8.90
CA ILE A 4 24.22 10.63 8.43
C ILE A 4 24.53 10.54 6.93
N THR A 5 25.21 9.49 6.52
CA THR A 5 25.68 9.21 5.15
C THR A 5 25.35 7.78 4.76
N GLY A 6 25.39 7.44 3.47
CA GLY A 6 24.95 6.15 2.92
C GLY A 6 23.54 6.21 2.32
N ILE A 7 23.05 5.07 1.84
CA ILE A 7 21.72 4.93 1.21
C ILE A 7 20.63 5.21 2.24
N ARG A 8 19.76 6.18 1.96
CA ARG A 8 18.69 6.64 2.87
C ARG A 8 17.34 6.01 2.57
N SER A 9 17.10 5.74 1.29
CA SER A 9 15.91 5.05 0.81
C SER A 9 16.23 4.23 -0.44
N VAL A 10 15.47 3.18 -0.65
CA VAL A 10 15.44 2.46 -1.93
C VAL A 10 14.14 2.84 -2.62
N ASP A 11 14.26 3.74 -3.59
CA ASP A 11 13.15 4.23 -4.38
C ASP A 11 12.96 3.31 -5.59
N PHE A 12 11.73 3.17 -6.08
CA PHE A 12 11.50 2.33 -7.26
C PHE A 12 10.31 2.82 -8.08
N LYS A 13 10.35 2.53 -9.38
CA LYS A 13 9.30 2.76 -10.36
C LYS A 13 8.77 1.41 -10.83
N ILE A 14 7.45 1.26 -10.85
CA ILE A 14 6.75 0.02 -11.21
C ILE A 14 5.93 0.29 -12.48
N THR A 15 6.14 -0.55 -13.49
CA THR A 15 5.27 -0.66 -14.65
C THR A 15 4.49 -1.97 -14.55
N ALA A 16 3.18 -1.92 -14.69
CA ALA A 16 2.32 -3.10 -14.62
C ALA A 16 1.31 -3.11 -15.76
N LEU A 17 0.95 -4.29 -16.23
CA LEU A 17 0.02 -4.50 -17.33
C LEU A 17 -1.21 -5.25 -16.86
N GLY A 18 -2.35 -5.07 -17.52
CA GLY A 18 -3.58 -5.73 -17.13
C GLY A 18 -4.72 -5.61 -18.12
N HIS A 19 -5.85 -6.17 -17.71
CA HIS A 19 -7.11 -6.04 -18.42
C HIS A 19 -8.27 -5.96 -17.43
N GLY A 20 -9.16 -5.01 -17.64
CA GLY A 20 -10.33 -4.81 -16.79
C GLY A 20 -10.03 -4.12 -15.46
N VAL A 21 -11.10 -3.79 -14.74
CA VAL A 21 -11.02 -3.13 -13.44
C VAL A 21 -10.85 -4.18 -12.33
N VAL A 22 -9.69 -4.16 -11.66
CA VAL A 22 -9.44 -5.01 -10.48
C VAL A 22 -9.85 -4.37 -9.15
N ASN A 23 -9.91 -3.04 -9.07
CA ASN A 23 -10.26 -2.31 -7.84
C ASN A 23 -11.40 -1.30 -8.05
N TRP A 24 -12.61 -1.73 -7.68
CA TRP A 24 -13.83 -0.92 -7.79
C TRP A 24 -13.97 0.07 -6.63
N ASN A 25 -14.65 1.20 -6.88
CA ASN A 25 -15.04 2.14 -5.83
C ASN A 25 -16.42 1.77 -5.27
N GLY A 26 -17.40 1.56 -6.15
CA GLY A 26 -18.75 1.16 -5.77
C GLY A 26 -19.84 1.86 -6.59
N PRO A 27 -21.12 1.68 -6.21
CA PRO A 27 -22.24 2.33 -6.87
C PRO A 27 -22.22 3.85 -6.62
N ALA A 28 -22.43 4.63 -7.69
CA ALA A 28 -22.52 6.08 -7.64
C ALA A 28 -23.84 6.56 -8.25
N ARG A 29 -24.41 7.62 -7.68
CA ARG A 29 -25.58 8.29 -8.27
C ARG A 29 -25.13 9.22 -9.38
N LEU A 30 -25.60 8.96 -10.58
CA LEU A 30 -25.29 9.68 -11.82
C LEU A 30 -26.57 9.87 -12.62
N THR A 31 -26.59 10.83 -13.54
CA THR A 31 -27.69 11.00 -14.47
C THR A 31 -27.53 10.09 -15.69
N GLY A 32 -28.64 9.52 -16.17
CA GLY A 32 -28.72 8.87 -17.47
C GLY A 32 -28.86 9.88 -18.60
N ASP A 33 -28.83 9.38 -19.84
CA ASP A 33 -29.04 10.19 -21.04
C ASP A 33 -30.44 10.81 -21.11
N ASP A 34 -31.41 10.20 -20.42
CA ASP A 34 -32.78 10.69 -20.27
C ASP A 34 -32.93 11.79 -19.19
N GLY A 35 -31.83 12.17 -18.54
CA GLY A 35 -31.80 13.16 -17.48
C GLY A 35 -32.30 12.66 -16.12
N GLN A 36 -32.71 11.39 -16.02
CA GLN A 36 -33.11 10.79 -14.74
C GLN A 36 -31.90 10.31 -13.96
N GLU A 37 -31.98 10.33 -12.62
CA GLU A 37 -30.93 9.76 -11.78
C GLU A 37 -30.96 8.23 -11.85
N ASN A 38 -29.86 7.65 -12.30
CA ASN A 38 -29.58 6.22 -12.23
C ASN A 38 -28.84 5.91 -10.92
N SER A 39 -29.45 5.10 -10.07
CA SER A 39 -28.89 4.69 -8.77
C SER A 39 -27.98 3.46 -8.84
N VAL A 40 -27.91 2.78 -9.99
CA VAL A 40 -27.27 1.45 -10.14
C VAL A 40 -26.09 1.45 -11.12
N HIS A 41 -25.33 2.55 -11.17
CA HIS A 41 -24.10 2.63 -11.96
C HIS A 41 -22.87 2.45 -11.07
N THR A 42 -22.03 1.44 -11.33
CA THR A 42 -20.80 1.20 -10.54
C THR A 42 -19.60 1.85 -11.20
N LEU A 43 -18.87 2.67 -10.44
CA LEU A 43 -17.63 3.29 -10.91
C LEU A 43 -16.38 2.58 -10.36
N PRO A 44 -15.30 2.51 -11.16
CA PRO A 44 -13.97 2.19 -10.67
C PRO A 44 -13.44 3.35 -9.82
N LYS A 45 -12.25 3.17 -9.23
CA LYS A 45 -11.55 4.28 -8.59
C LYS A 45 -10.93 5.18 -9.66
N LEU A 46 -11.40 6.42 -9.73
CA LEU A 46 -10.94 7.45 -10.66
C LEU A 46 -10.29 8.59 -9.85
N ARG A 47 -9.06 8.96 -10.17
CA ARG A 47 -8.31 9.99 -9.43
C ARG A 47 -9.02 11.33 -9.57
N GLY A 48 -9.29 12.01 -8.45
CA GLY A 48 -9.85 13.36 -8.47
C GLY A 48 -11.29 13.46 -8.99
N TYR A 49 -11.95 12.32 -9.27
CA TYR A 49 -13.30 12.33 -9.81
C TYR A 49 -14.33 12.79 -8.76
N SER A 50 -15.26 13.62 -9.23
CA SER A 50 -16.46 14.02 -8.50
C SER A 50 -17.67 13.77 -9.37
N ASN A 51 -18.71 13.17 -8.80
CA ASN A 51 -19.98 12.93 -9.50
C ASN A 51 -20.89 14.17 -9.55
N LEU A 52 -20.39 15.34 -9.15
CA LEU A 52 -21.12 16.60 -9.17
C LEU A 52 -20.68 17.47 -10.35
N THR A 53 -21.61 18.18 -10.97
CA THR A 53 -21.32 19.14 -12.05
C THR A 53 -20.87 20.51 -11.56
N GLY A 54 -21.02 20.79 -10.25
CA GLY A 54 -20.82 22.12 -9.66
C GLY A 54 -22.04 23.03 -9.73
N LYS A 55 -23.09 22.68 -10.48
CA LYS A 55 -24.36 23.43 -10.51
C LYS A 55 -25.22 23.12 -9.28
N VAL A 56 -25.86 24.15 -8.74
CA VAL A 56 -26.76 24.04 -7.58
C VAL A 56 -28.09 24.71 -7.92
N LYS A 57 -29.21 24.05 -7.59
CA LYS A 57 -30.54 24.67 -7.69
C LYS A 57 -30.75 25.60 -6.49
N GLU A 58 -30.85 26.90 -6.72
CA GLU A 58 -30.89 27.94 -5.67
C GLU A 58 -32.03 27.73 -4.66
N GLU A 59 -33.20 27.30 -5.11
CA GLU A 59 -34.38 27.12 -4.26
C GLU A 59 -34.30 25.91 -3.32
N THR A 60 -33.59 24.85 -3.71
CA THR A 60 -33.60 23.56 -2.98
C THR A 60 -32.23 23.15 -2.47
N GLY A 61 -31.17 23.86 -2.85
CA GLY A 61 -29.78 23.47 -2.59
C GLY A 61 -29.35 22.17 -3.30
N TYR A 62 -30.17 21.63 -4.21
CA TYR A 62 -29.89 20.38 -4.90
C TYR A 62 -28.67 20.53 -5.83
N LYS A 63 -27.69 19.62 -5.67
CA LYS A 63 -26.46 19.59 -6.46
C LYS A 63 -26.60 18.63 -7.63
N TYR A 64 -26.49 19.13 -8.85
CA TYR A 64 -26.65 18.35 -10.06
C TYR A 64 -25.53 17.31 -10.23
N LYS A 65 -25.92 16.10 -10.62
CA LYS A 65 -25.00 14.98 -10.88
C LYS A 65 -24.51 14.98 -12.32
N LYS A 66 -23.29 14.48 -12.51
CA LYS A 66 -22.73 14.22 -13.85
C LYS A 66 -23.46 13.05 -14.51
N GLN A 67 -23.41 13.03 -15.84
CA GLN A 67 -23.85 11.90 -16.63
C GLN A 67 -22.88 10.72 -16.45
N ALA A 68 -23.39 9.49 -16.59
CA ALA A 68 -22.56 8.30 -16.44
C ALA A 68 -21.49 8.14 -17.55
N SER A 69 -21.69 8.81 -18.69
CA SER A 69 -20.78 8.87 -19.83
C SER A 69 -19.82 10.07 -19.78
N ASP A 70 -20.04 11.04 -18.88
CA ASP A 70 -19.25 12.27 -18.77
C ASP A 70 -18.02 12.08 -17.86
N ILE A 71 -17.04 11.33 -18.38
CA ILE A 71 -15.78 11.04 -17.68
C ILE A 71 -14.62 11.20 -18.65
N ASP A 72 -13.68 12.09 -18.29
CA ASP A 72 -12.38 12.20 -18.96
C ASP A 72 -11.34 11.39 -18.19
N PHE A 73 -10.86 10.29 -18.79
CA PHE A 73 -9.86 9.41 -18.19
C PHE A 73 -8.43 9.96 -18.26
N LYS A 74 -8.18 11.06 -18.97
CA LYS A 74 -6.89 11.77 -18.91
C LYS A 74 -6.83 12.68 -17.70
N GLU A 75 -7.93 13.38 -17.40
CA GLU A 75 -8.02 14.24 -16.20
C GLU A 75 -8.26 13.43 -14.93
N THR A 76 -9.09 12.38 -15.01
CA THR A 76 -9.47 11.53 -13.88
C THR A 76 -9.14 10.05 -14.16
N PRO A 77 -7.85 9.71 -14.32
CA PRO A 77 -7.45 8.36 -14.69
C PRO A 77 -7.89 7.32 -13.66
N MET A 78 -8.14 6.11 -14.15
CA MET A 78 -8.36 4.96 -13.28
C MET A 78 -7.09 4.67 -12.49
N TYR A 79 -7.25 4.23 -11.24
CA TYR A 79 -6.13 3.74 -10.47
C TYR A 79 -6.48 2.54 -9.58
N ILE A 80 -5.48 1.73 -9.27
CA ILE A 80 -5.57 0.74 -8.20
C ILE A 80 -5.03 1.39 -6.94
N SER A 81 -5.84 1.39 -5.87
CA SER A 81 -5.43 2.03 -4.63
C SER A 81 -4.27 1.31 -3.95
N GLN A 82 -3.37 2.04 -3.32
CA GLN A 82 -2.25 1.50 -2.52
C GLN A 82 -2.74 0.45 -1.50
N ASN A 83 -3.93 0.62 -0.92
CA ASN A 83 -4.50 -0.37 0.01
C ASN A 83 -4.79 -1.71 -0.66
N CYS A 84 -5.29 -1.70 -1.90
CA CYS A 84 -5.55 -2.92 -2.67
C CYS A 84 -4.25 -3.61 -3.07
N ILE A 85 -3.24 -2.83 -3.46
CA ILE A 85 -1.89 -3.33 -3.77
C ILE A 85 -1.28 -3.99 -2.54
N ARG A 86 -1.24 -3.28 -1.40
CA ARG A 86 -0.71 -3.81 -0.13
C ARG A 86 -1.44 -5.07 0.33
N HIS A 87 -2.76 -5.12 0.17
CA HIS A 87 -3.51 -6.33 0.50
C HIS A 87 -3.05 -7.53 -0.32
N HIS A 88 -2.79 -7.37 -1.62
CA HIS A 88 -2.34 -8.46 -2.49
C HIS A 88 -0.87 -8.81 -2.28
N LEU A 89 -0.01 -7.82 -1.99
CA LEU A 89 1.40 -8.03 -1.67
C LEU A 89 1.58 -8.91 -0.41
N PHE A 90 0.67 -8.78 0.56
CA PHE A 90 0.70 -9.53 1.81
C PHE A 90 -0.54 -10.44 1.98
N ARG A 91 -1.05 -10.98 0.87
CA ARG A 91 -2.33 -11.69 0.84
C ARG A 91 -2.34 -12.93 1.74
N ASP A 92 -1.23 -13.65 1.79
CA ASP A 92 -1.09 -14.89 2.56
C ASP A 92 -1.27 -14.66 4.06
N GLN A 93 -0.95 -13.45 4.52
CA GLN A 93 -1.05 -13.03 5.93
C GLN A 93 -2.16 -12.00 6.15
N ALA A 94 -3.19 -11.98 5.28
CA ALA A 94 -4.26 -10.99 5.35
C ALA A 94 -5.05 -11.06 6.66
N PHE A 95 -5.19 -12.27 7.25
CA PHE A 95 -6.02 -12.51 8.44
C PHE A 95 -5.24 -12.72 9.73
N ASP A 96 -3.93 -12.98 9.68
CA ASP A 96 -3.11 -13.31 10.85
C ASP A 96 -3.11 -12.20 11.92
N LEU A 97 -3.15 -10.95 11.46
CA LEU A 97 -3.22 -9.76 12.33
C LEU A 97 -4.46 -9.73 13.23
N HIS A 98 -5.56 -10.36 12.85
CA HIS A 98 -6.75 -10.43 13.71
C HIS A 98 -6.55 -11.36 14.91
N TYR A 99 -5.59 -12.28 14.81
CA TYR A 99 -5.24 -13.22 15.88
C TYR A 99 -4.01 -12.76 16.68
N ALA A 100 -3.39 -11.65 16.29
CA ALA A 100 -2.28 -11.05 17.01
C ALA A 100 -2.73 -10.54 18.39
N LYS A 101 -2.09 -11.06 19.42
CA LYS A 101 -2.25 -10.72 20.84
C LYS A 101 -0.87 -10.54 21.44
N ASP A 102 -0.81 -10.00 22.65
CA ASP A 102 0.48 -9.74 23.31
C ASP A 102 1.37 -10.99 23.49
N LYS A 103 0.78 -12.19 23.51
CA LYS A 103 1.50 -13.46 23.70
C LYS A 103 2.16 -14.03 22.44
N ASN A 104 1.66 -13.70 21.25
CA ASN A 104 2.16 -14.23 19.96
C ASN A 104 2.69 -13.11 19.05
N LEU A 105 2.93 -11.92 19.61
CA LEU A 105 3.38 -10.76 18.85
C LEU A 105 4.83 -10.91 18.37
N GLN A 106 5.62 -11.79 19.00
CA GLN A 106 6.95 -12.16 18.53
C GLN A 106 6.90 -12.78 17.12
N ASP A 107 5.95 -13.70 16.87
CA ASP A 107 5.80 -14.36 15.56
C ASP A 107 5.37 -13.36 14.48
N VAL A 108 4.51 -12.40 14.85
CA VAL A 108 4.11 -11.32 13.95
C VAL A 108 5.31 -10.42 13.63
N LEU A 109 6.14 -10.08 14.63
CA LEU A 109 7.30 -9.21 14.43
C LEU A 109 8.39 -9.89 13.59
N ALA A 110 8.65 -11.18 13.81
CA ALA A 110 9.58 -12.01 13.03
C ALA A 110 8.92 -12.54 11.75
N SER A 111 8.29 -11.65 10.98
CA SER A 111 7.65 -11.98 9.70
C SER A 111 7.74 -10.82 8.71
N ILE A 112 7.45 -11.10 7.43
CA ILE A 112 7.40 -10.05 6.39
C ILE A 112 6.31 -9.00 6.70
N THR A 113 5.20 -9.41 7.31
CA THR A 113 4.17 -8.46 7.78
C THR A 113 4.71 -7.57 8.89
N GLY A 114 5.43 -8.13 9.86
CA GLY A 114 6.05 -7.38 10.94
C GLY A 114 7.08 -6.37 10.46
N LEU A 115 7.99 -6.82 9.60
CA LEU A 115 9.16 -6.04 9.18
C LEU A 115 8.85 -5.03 8.08
N ILE A 116 7.98 -5.38 7.11
CA ILE A 116 7.71 -4.56 5.91
C ILE A 116 6.29 -3.97 5.91
N ARG A 117 5.24 -4.78 6.10
CA ARG A 117 3.85 -4.28 6.00
C ARG A 117 3.47 -3.30 7.10
N GLY A 118 4.07 -3.47 8.28
CA GLY A 118 3.65 -2.77 9.50
C GLY A 118 2.34 -3.32 10.06
N TYR A 119 2.08 -3.01 11.32
CA TYR A 119 0.93 -3.52 12.05
C TYR A 119 0.50 -2.60 13.18
N VAL A 120 -0.72 -2.82 13.65
CA VAL A 120 -1.28 -2.21 14.85
C VAL A 120 -2.01 -3.30 15.62
N VAL A 121 -1.74 -3.42 16.92
CA VAL A 121 -2.44 -4.33 17.82
C VAL A 121 -3.47 -3.50 18.61
N PRO A 122 -4.78 -3.65 18.36
CA PRO A 122 -5.79 -2.79 18.98
C PRO A 122 -5.82 -2.87 20.50
N SER A 123 -5.54 -4.04 21.09
CA SER A 123 -5.64 -4.26 22.54
C SER A 123 -4.51 -3.60 23.33
N SER A 124 -3.27 -3.64 22.83
CA SER A 124 -2.09 -3.13 23.55
C SER A 124 -1.53 -1.84 22.99
N GLN A 125 -2.10 -1.32 21.90
CA GLN A 125 -1.64 -0.14 21.17
C GLN A 125 -0.21 -0.29 20.62
N CYS A 126 0.36 -1.49 20.65
CA CYS A 126 1.63 -1.79 20.01
C CYS A 126 1.49 -1.58 18.50
N LYS A 127 2.48 -0.94 17.89
CA LYS A 127 2.44 -0.63 16.46
C LYS A 127 3.83 -0.58 15.88
N ARG A 128 3.90 -0.88 14.59
CA ARG A 128 5.09 -0.70 13.78
C ARG A 128 4.70 -0.05 12.47
N THR A 129 5.28 1.12 12.21
CA THR A 129 5.09 1.83 10.94
C THR A 129 5.72 1.02 9.81
N SER A 130 5.03 0.92 8.68
CA SER A 130 5.58 0.28 7.49
C SER A 130 6.72 1.12 6.91
N PRO A 131 7.92 0.54 6.68
CA PRO A 131 8.97 1.23 5.94
C PRO A 131 8.65 1.36 4.44
N LEU A 132 7.67 0.62 3.92
CA LEU A 132 7.29 0.60 2.51
C LEU A 132 6.20 1.64 2.22
N LEU A 133 6.55 2.63 1.41
CA LEU A 133 5.62 3.58 0.79
C LEU A 133 5.32 3.13 -0.63
N LEU A 134 4.04 3.13 -1.00
CA LEU A 134 3.57 2.89 -2.37
C LEU A 134 2.60 3.99 -2.76
N GLU A 135 2.81 4.59 -3.94
CA GLU A 135 1.80 5.40 -4.58
C GLU A 135 0.67 4.52 -5.12
N ASP A 136 -0.39 5.17 -5.58
CA ASP A 136 -1.44 4.48 -6.31
C ASP A 136 -0.91 4.07 -7.70
N PHE A 137 -1.46 2.99 -8.27
CA PHE A 137 -1.09 2.50 -9.60
C PHE A 137 -2.01 3.17 -10.61
N ILE A 138 -1.51 4.16 -11.34
CA ILE A 138 -2.31 5.03 -12.20
C ILE A 138 -2.28 4.49 -13.63
N ASP A 139 -3.45 4.25 -14.21
CA ASP A 139 -3.58 3.84 -15.61
C ASP A 139 -3.10 4.94 -16.56
N GLN A 140 -2.35 4.55 -17.58
CA GLN A 140 -1.76 5.43 -18.60
C GLN A 140 -2.55 5.38 -19.90
N LEU A 141 -3.35 4.34 -20.14
CA LEU A 141 -4.02 4.14 -21.44
C LEU A 141 -5.39 4.81 -21.50
N GLY A 142 -6.16 4.79 -20.41
CA GLY A 142 -7.47 5.43 -20.36
C GLY A 142 -8.53 4.74 -21.24
N ASN A 143 -8.40 3.43 -21.48
CA ASN A 143 -9.30 2.62 -22.31
C ASN A 143 -10.62 2.29 -21.59
N GLY A 144 -11.26 3.29 -20.99
CA GLY A 144 -12.50 3.17 -20.25
C GLY A 144 -13.72 3.47 -21.10
N ASN A 145 -14.85 2.81 -20.83
CA ASN A 145 -16.14 3.15 -21.44
C ASN A 145 -17.31 2.83 -20.52
N PHE A 146 -18.47 3.43 -20.81
CA PHE A 146 -19.74 3.01 -20.22
C PHE A 146 -20.14 1.65 -20.80
N GLU A 147 -20.52 0.72 -19.93
CA GLU A 147 -21.00 -0.61 -20.33
C GLU A 147 -22.33 -0.93 -19.64
N GLN A 148 -23.35 -1.20 -20.46
CA GLN A 148 -24.66 -1.64 -20.01
C GLN A 148 -24.66 -3.16 -19.83
N MET A 149 -25.03 -3.62 -18.65
CA MET A 149 -25.15 -5.03 -18.30
C MET A 149 -26.62 -5.40 -18.06
N GLY A 150 -26.92 -6.69 -18.20
CA GLY A 150 -28.25 -7.25 -17.97
C GLY A 150 -28.17 -8.64 -17.33
N ARG A 151 -29.20 -9.01 -16.58
CA ARG A 151 -29.41 -10.38 -16.11
C ARG A 151 -30.17 -11.18 -17.17
N SER A 152 -29.74 -12.42 -17.42
CA SER A 152 -30.53 -13.37 -18.22
C SER A 152 -31.73 -13.85 -17.40
N GLY A 153 -32.95 -13.70 -17.90
CA GLY A 153 -34.19 -14.03 -17.18
C GLY A 153 -35.34 -13.06 -17.46
N SER A 154 -36.46 -13.19 -16.73
CA SER A 154 -37.64 -12.33 -16.95
C SER A 154 -37.34 -10.87 -16.62
N LYS A 155 -37.69 -9.97 -17.55
CA LYS A 155 -37.59 -8.52 -17.37
C LYS A 155 -38.76 -7.96 -16.54
N GLU A 156 -39.62 -8.83 -16.03
CA GLU A 156 -40.88 -8.48 -15.39
C GLU A 156 -40.65 -7.71 -14.10
N LYS A 157 -41.48 -6.69 -13.89
CA LYS A 157 -41.56 -5.96 -12.63
C LYS A 157 -42.08 -6.93 -11.57
N GLY A 158 -41.34 -7.11 -10.49
CA GLY A 158 -41.88 -7.81 -9.32
C GLY A 158 -42.98 -6.96 -8.68
N LYS A 159 -43.91 -7.58 -7.95
CA LYS A 159 -44.82 -6.83 -7.07
C LYS A 159 -44.24 -6.79 -5.66
N ASP A 160 -44.33 -5.63 -5.00
CA ASP A 160 -44.01 -5.54 -3.57
C ASP A 160 -45.09 -6.22 -2.70
N ASP A 161 -44.88 -6.28 -1.39
CA ASP A 161 -45.81 -6.87 -0.41
C ASP A 161 -47.19 -6.16 -0.38
N LYS A 162 -47.33 -5.02 -1.08
CA LYS A 162 -48.55 -4.22 -1.20
C LYS A 162 -49.15 -4.28 -2.62
N GLY A 163 -48.61 -5.12 -3.50
CA GLY A 163 -49.09 -5.33 -4.86
C GLY A 163 -48.67 -4.24 -5.87
N GLY A 164 -47.79 -3.31 -5.47
CA GLY A 164 -47.25 -2.27 -6.33
C GLY A 164 -46.11 -2.77 -7.21
N ASP A 165 -46.04 -2.28 -8.45
CA ASP A 165 -44.97 -2.62 -9.40
C ASP A 165 -43.60 -2.10 -8.92
N VAL A 166 -42.66 -3.01 -8.69
CA VAL A 166 -41.25 -2.70 -8.40
C VAL A 166 -40.48 -2.60 -9.70
N ALA A 167 -39.66 -1.55 -9.85
CA ALA A 167 -38.80 -1.37 -11.00
C ALA A 167 -37.93 -2.63 -11.23
N SER A 168 -37.81 -3.05 -12.49
CA SER A 168 -37.02 -4.23 -12.86
C SER A 168 -35.54 -3.95 -12.61
N ASN A 169 -34.96 -4.59 -11.59
CA ASN A 169 -33.52 -4.49 -11.25
C ASN A 169 -32.65 -5.38 -12.17
N SER A 170 -33.14 -5.69 -13.37
CA SER A 170 -32.52 -6.63 -14.31
C SER A 170 -31.39 -5.98 -15.10
N PHE A 171 -31.41 -4.66 -15.25
CA PHE A 171 -30.39 -3.87 -15.93
C PHE A 171 -29.57 -3.07 -14.93
N PHE A 172 -28.26 -3.09 -15.10
CA PHE A 172 -27.31 -2.30 -14.31
C PHE A 172 -26.16 -1.91 -15.22
N SER A 173 -25.40 -0.88 -14.87
CA SER A 173 -24.29 -0.42 -15.71
C SER A 173 -23.03 -0.17 -14.90
N LYS A 174 -21.90 -0.17 -15.59
CA LYS A 174 -20.60 0.12 -15.00
C LYS A 174 -19.74 0.91 -15.97
N THR A 175 -18.77 1.65 -15.45
CA THR A 175 -17.62 2.08 -16.25
C THR A 175 -16.59 0.97 -16.21
N THR A 176 -16.35 0.31 -17.34
CA THR A 176 -15.38 -0.77 -17.49
C THR A 176 -14.17 -0.30 -18.29
N PHE A 177 -13.12 -1.12 -18.28
CA PHE A 177 -11.85 -0.84 -18.94
C PHE A 177 -11.40 -2.07 -19.73
N GLY A 178 -10.75 -1.86 -20.87
CA GLY A 178 -10.09 -2.92 -21.65
C GLY A 178 -8.67 -3.16 -21.14
N GLU A 179 -7.70 -3.14 -22.04
CA GLU A 179 -6.26 -3.19 -21.72
C GLU A 179 -5.85 -1.99 -20.87
N THR A 180 -4.98 -2.23 -19.88
CA THR A 180 -4.52 -1.24 -18.91
C THR A 180 -3.00 -1.31 -18.75
N GLU A 181 -2.39 -0.15 -18.56
CA GLU A 181 -0.96 -0.01 -18.24
C GLU A 181 -0.83 0.93 -17.06
N TYR A 182 -0.29 0.45 -15.94
CA TYR A 182 -0.17 1.22 -14.72
C TYR A 182 1.25 1.65 -14.47
N LEU A 183 1.40 2.90 -14.03
CA LEU A 183 2.64 3.44 -13.51
C LEU A 183 2.48 3.76 -12.02
N SER A 184 3.48 3.38 -11.22
CA SER A 184 3.53 3.74 -9.80
C SER A 184 4.96 3.95 -9.34
N TYR A 185 5.11 4.64 -8.22
CA TYR A 185 6.38 4.82 -7.53
C TYR A 185 6.25 4.38 -6.09
N GLY A 186 7.36 3.94 -5.49
CA GLY A 186 7.43 3.63 -4.08
C GLY A 186 8.82 3.85 -3.51
N SER A 187 8.93 3.68 -2.20
CA SER A 187 10.18 3.91 -1.47
C SER A 187 10.21 3.07 -0.20
N ILE A 188 11.35 2.42 0.05
CA ILE A 188 11.65 1.74 1.31
C ILE A 188 12.52 2.65 2.16
N SER A 189 12.00 3.08 3.31
CA SER A 189 12.73 3.93 4.26
C SER A 189 13.71 3.11 5.10
N ILE A 190 15.01 3.37 4.94
CA ILE A 190 16.07 2.69 5.69
C ILE A 190 16.01 2.99 7.19
N GLU A 191 15.62 4.21 7.58
CA GLU A 191 15.45 4.60 8.98
C GLU A 191 14.35 3.78 9.67
N GLN A 192 13.21 3.58 9.00
CA GLN A 192 12.09 2.82 9.56
C GLN A 192 12.30 1.31 9.48
N LEU A 193 13.01 0.84 8.46
CA LEU A 193 13.32 -0.58 8.27
C LEU A 193 14.31 -1.07 9.31
N GLN A 194 15.44 -0.36 9.47
CA GLN A 194 16.58 -0.82 10.28
C GLN A 194 16.29 -0.92 11.77
N PHE A 195 15.41 -0.07 12.30
CA PHE A 195 15.21 0.06 13.73
C PHE A 195 13.84 -0.42 14.18
N ILE A 196 13.84 -1.18 15.27
CA ILE A 196 12.65 -1.79 15.86
C ILE A 196 12.58 -1.36 17.32
N SER A 197 11.72 -0.37 17.60
CA SER A 197 11.50 0.10 18.97
C SER A 197 10.72 -0.94 19.77
N LEU A 198 11.20 -1.22 20.98
CA LEU A 198 10.55 -2.07 21.99
C LEU A 198 10.19 -1.26 23.23
N ASP A 199 10.21 0.07 23.12
CA ASP A 199 10.01 1.01 24.23
C ASP A 199 8.73 1.83 24.02
N LYS A 200 8.04 2.12 25.12
CA LYS A 200 6.85 2.99 25.13
C LYS A 200 7.19 4.47 25.16
N LYS A 201 8.45 4.85 25.46
CA LYS A 201 8.88 6.25 25.66
C LYS A 201 8.43 7.21 24.56
N PHE A 202 8.46 6.76 23.30
CA PHE A 202 8.11 7.58 22.13
C PHE A 202 6.85 7.09 21.41
N ASP A 203 5.96 6.37 22.10
CA ASP A 203 4.72 5.82 21.52
C ASP A 203 4.93 5.00 20.25
N ARG A 204 6.06 4.26 20.17
CA ARG A 204 6.46 3.45 19.00
C ARG A 204 6.80 2.00 19.35
N ALA A 205 6.38 1.54 20.54
CA ALA A 205 6.58 0.16 20.98
C ALA A 205 6.01 -0.83 19.95
N SER A 206 6.87 -1.59 19.29
CA SER A 206 6.50 -2.67 18.40
C SER A 206 5.92 -3.84 19.20
N MET A 207 6.44 -4.06 20.40
CA MET A 207 5.96 -5.04 21.36
C MET A 207 6.36 -4.61 22.78
N ILE A 208 5.59 -5.02 23.79
CA ILE A 208 5.93 -4.83 25.20
C ILE A 208 6.77 -6.02 25.64
N ILE A 209 7.96 -5.74 26.16
CA ILE A 209 8.92 -6.78 26.58
C ILE A 209 9.19 -6.72 28.07
N LYS A 210 9.59 -7.85 28.65
CA LYS A 210 10.20 -7.94 29.99
C LYS A 210 11.71 -7.96 29.89
N GLU A 211 12.38 -7.80 31.04
CA GLU A 211 13.84 -7.90 31.09
C GLU A 211 14.31 -9.30 30.64
N GLY A 212 15.30 -9.33 29.74
CA GLY A 212 15.84 -10.57 29.15
C GLY A 212 15.08 -11.12 27.94
N GLU A 213 13.95 -10.54 27.54
CA GLU A 213 13.21 -10.97 26.33
C GLU A 213 13.78 -10.36 25.04
N GLY A 214 14.44 -9.20 25.13
CA GLY A 214 14.95 -8.46 23.97
C GLY A 214 15.91 -9.26 23.08
N GLU A 215 16.82 -10.02 23.68
CA GLU A 215 17.79 -10.85 22.97
C GLU A 215 17.11 -11.99 22.20
N LYS A 216 16.10 -12.64 22.82
CA LYS A 216 15.34 -13.72 22.17
C LYS A 216 14.55 -13.23 20.97
N ILE A 217 14.02 -12.02 21.06
CA ILE A 217 13.28 -11.39 19.96
C ILE A 217 14.24 -11.05 18.82
N ALA A 218 15.42 -10.53 19.14
CA ALA A 218 16.45 -10.25 18.15
C ALA A 218 16.90 -11.53 17.43
N GLU A 219 17.10 -12.62 18.17
CA GLU A 219 17.42 -13.94 17.61
C GLU A 219 16.31 -14.43 16.67
N ALA A 220 15.04 -14.39 17.08
CA ALA A 220 13.92 -14.79 16.23
C ALA A 220 13.81 -13.96 14.93
N ILE A 221 14.06 -12.65 15.01
CA ILE A 221 14.08 -11.78 13.83
C ILE A 221 15.27 -12.15 12.92
N GLN A 222 16.44 -12.39 13.51
CA GLN A 222 17.63 -12.80 12.76
C GLN A 222 17.42 -14.13 12.04
N GLU A 223 16.83 -15.13 12.71
CA GLU A 223 16.49 -16.43 12.13
C GLU A 223 15.50 -16.30 10.98
N PHE A 224 14.47 -15.47 11.13
CA PHE A 224 13.53 -15.19 10.05
C PHE A 224 14.24 -14.57 8.84
N ILE A 225 15.05 -13.52 9.04
CA ILE A 225 15.78 -12.87 7.93
C ILE A 225 16.77 -13.85 7.29
N LYS A 226 17.48 -14.65 8.07
CA LYS A 226 18.38 -15.72 7.58
C LYS A 226 17.62 -16.77 6.75
N SER A 227 16.37 -17.06 7.09
CA SER A 227 15.53 -18.00 6.32
C SER A 227 15.19 -17.51 4.91
N LEU A 228 15.19 -16.19 4.68
CA LEU A 228 14.99 -15.58 3.37
C LEU A 228 16.25 -15.68 2.48
N ALA A 229 17.44 -15.71 3.09
CA ALA A 229 18.72 -15.82 2.40
C ALA A 229 19.71 -16.68 3.22
N PRO A 230 19.62 -18.03 3.13
CA PRO A 230 20.38 -18.96 3.98
C PRO A 230 21.92 -18.86 3.85
N GLU A 231 22.41 -18.32 2.74
CA GLU A 231 23.83 -18.10 2.45
C GLU A 231 24.42 -16.86 3.13
N ARG A 232 23.58 -15.93 3.60
CA ARG A 232 23.96 -14.61 4.13
C ARG A 232 23.95 -14.54 5.65
N ASN A 233 24.68 -13.65 6.30
CA ASN A 233 24.81 -13.65 7.77
C ASN A 233 24.23 -12.39 8.43
N PRO A 234 22.91 -12.15 8.32
CA PRO A 234 22.26 -10.98 8.90
C PRO A 234 22.43 -10.94 10.43
N LYS A 235 22.47 -9.72 10.98
CA LYS A 235 22.47 -9.50 12.43
C LYS A 235 21.32 -8.60 12.85
N ALA A 236 20.66 -9.01 13.92
CA ALA A 236 19.72 -8.19 14.66
C ALA A 236 20.26 -8.02 16.09
N VAL A 237 20.63 -6.81 16.47
CA VAL A 237 21.30 -6.53 17.75
C VAL A 237 20.33 -5.80 18.67
N PHE A 238 20.05 -6.40 19.82
CA PHE A 238 19.30 -5.76 20.90
C PHE A 238 20.20 -4.81 21.70
N HIS A 239 19.68 -3.64 22.06
CA HIS A 239 20.32 -2.76 23.03
C HIS A 239 19.28 -2.09 23.93
N LYS A 240 19.66 -1.83 25.19
CA LYS A 240 18.80 -1.16 26.18
C LYS A 240 18.64 0.34 25.89
N ASN A 241 19.45 0.90 25.01
CA ASN A 241 19.47 2.34 24.73
C ASN A 241 20.06 2.62 23.34
N TYR A 242 19.20 2.69 22.33
CA TYR A 242 19.55 3.18 20.99
C TYR A 242 19.20 4.64 20.85
N VAL A 243 20.18 5.46 20.48
CA VAL A 243 20.03 6.91 20.29
C VAL A 243 20.04 7.22 18.81
N ARG A 244 19.09 8.04 18.37
CA ARG A 244 19.06 8.51 16.97
C ARG A 244 20.18 9.51 16.71
N GLY A 245 20.94 9.28 15.64
CA GLY A 245 21.96 10.18 15.13
C GLY A 245 21.41 11.57 14.81
N GLY A 246 22.14 12.61 15.22
CA GLY A 246 21.77 14.01 14.98
C GLY A 246 20.75 14.59 15.97
N THR A 247 20.40 13.88 17.04
CA THR A 247 19.61 14.44 18.15
C THR A 247 20.49 15.28 19.10
N ILE A 248 19.88 16.24 19.80
CA ILE A 248 20.56 17.13 20.75
C ILE A 248 20.60 16.53 22.16
N PHE A 249 19.51 15.86 22.56
CA PHE A 249 19.30 15.42 23.94
C PHE A 249 19.77 13.98 24.23
N GLU A 250 20.32 13.28 23.22
CA GLU A 250 20.86 11.91 23.32
C GLU A 250 19.98 10.91 24.09
N GLU A 251 18.67 11.15 24.12
CA GLU A 251 17.71 10.22 24.70
C GLU A 251 17.45 9.08 23.73
N GLY A 252 17.67 7.86 24.20
CA GLY A 252 17.43 6.66 23.43
C GLY A 252 16.23 5.87 23.91
N GLU A 253 15.97 4.80 23.17
CA GLU A 253 14.91 3.83 23.42
C GLU A 253 15.47 2.41 23.35
N VAL A 254 14.84 1.51 24.11
CA VAL A 254 15.11 0.08 24.02
C VAL A 254 14.66 -0.42 22.64
N GLY A 255 15.51 -1.19 21.96
CA GLY A 255 15.15 -1.67 20.64
C GLY A 255 16.16 -2.63 20.02
N ILE A 256 15.90 -2.96 18.76
CA ILE A 256 16.72 -3.83 17.93
C ILE A 256 17.15 -3.06 16.70
N LEU A 257 18.45 -3.14 16.36
CA LEU A 257 19.02 -2.58 15.14
C LEU A 257 19.47 -3.70 14.20
N LEU A 258 19.04 -3.61 12.95
CA LEU A 258 19.46 -4.49 11.87
C LEU A 258 20.76 -3.98 11.24
N ASP A 259 21.65 -4.89 10.88
CA ASP A 259 22.86 -4.55 10.13
C ASP A 259 22.59 -4.39 8.62
N ASN A 260 23.63 -3.97 7.89
CA ASN A 260 23.54 -3.76 6.44
C ASN A 260 23.06 -5.01 5.70
N GLU A 261 23.52 -6.20 6.09
CA GLU A 261 23.15 -7.45 5.44
C GLU A 261 21.68 -7.82 5.68
N ALA A 262 21.17 -7.63 6.91
CA ALA A 262 19.76 -7.82 7.22
C ALA A 262 18.85 -6.85 6.45
N ILE A 263 19.23 -5.57 6.37
CA ILE A 263 18.52 -4.54 5.60
C ILE A 263 18.45 -4.92 4.12
N ASP A 264 19.58 -5.34 3.56
CA ASP A 264 19.71 -5.70 2.16
C ASP A 264 18.80 -6.88 1.77
N ILE A 265 18.77 -7.94 2.60
CA ILE A 265 17.90 -9.10 2.39
C ILE A 265 16.43 -8.68 2.35
N LEU A 266 16.00 -7.85 3.30
CA LEU A 266 14.62 -7.38 3.39
C LEU A 266 14.21 -6.51 2.20
N ILE A 267 15.13 -5.69 1.67
CA ILE A 267 14.91 -4.89 0.47
C ILE A 267 14.76 -5.80 -0.74
N HIS A 268 15.69 -6.73 -0.96
CA HIS A 268 15.63 -7.65 -2.09
C HIS A 268 14.36 -8.50 -2.07
N GLU A 269 13.97 -9.02 -0.91
CA GLU A 269 12.73 -9.77 -0.77
C GLU A 269 11.50 -8.90 -1.08
N THR A 270 11.49 -7.65 -0.61
CA THR A 270 10.37 -6.73 -0.90
C THR A 270 10.28 -6.41 -2.40
N ILE A 271 11.41 -6.15 -3.07
CA ILE A 271 11.46 -5.90 -4.51
C ILE A 271 11.05 -7.15 -5.30
N ARG A 272 11.47 -8.35 -4.87
CA ARG A 272 11.04 -9.63 -5.47
C ARG A 272 9.53 -9.79 -5.37
N MET A 273 8.94 -9.60 -4.19
CA MET A 273 7.49 -9.65 -3.98
C MET A 273 6.73 -8.65 -4.85
N ILE A 274 7.26 -7.44 -5.02
CA ILE A 274 6.67 -6.43 -5.92
C ILE A 274 6.78 -6.88 -7.38
N SER A 275 7.92 -7.41 -7.80
CA SER A 275 8.15 -7.86 -9.18
C SER A 275 7.26 -9.05 -9.56
N GLU A 276 6.94 -9.91 -8.59
CA GLU A 276 6.04 -11.07 -8.77
C GLU A 276 4.56 -10.73 -8.53
N LEU A 277 4.25 -9.49 -8.17
CA LEU A 277 2.89 -9.08 -7.82
C LEU A 277 1.94 -9.28 -9.00
N ASN A 278 0.89 -10.06 -8.74
CA ASN A 278 -0.24 -10.22 -9.64
C ASN A 278 -1.55 -10.13 -8.85
N ILE A 279 -2.56 -9.54 -9.48
CA ILE A 279 -3.89 -9.34 -8.92
C ILE A 279 -4.89 -9.96 -9.88
N ARG A 280 -5.67 -10.91 -9.38
CA ARG A 280 -6.85 -11.44 -10.08
C ARG A 280 -8.08 -11.19 -9.23
N GLN A 281 -8.85 -10.16 -9.58
CA GLN A 281 -10.01 -9.71 -8.81
C GLN A 281 -11.05 -9.10 -9.72
N ALA A 282 -12.33 -9.20 -9.34
CA ALA A 282 -13.45 -8.57 -10.03
C ALA A 282 -13.55 -8.88 -11.54
N LYS A 283 -13.09 -10.08 -11.94
CA LYS A 283 -13.00 -10.57 -13.32
C LYS A 283 -12.00 -9.81 -14.22
N GLY A 284 -11.16 -8.95 -13.64
CA GLY A 284 -9.97 -8.39 -14.31
C GLY A 284 -8.68 -8.99 -13.75
N TYR A 285 -7.56 -8.61 -14.36
CA TYR A 285 -6.24 -8.93 -13.84
C TYR A 285 -5.24 -7.78 -14.03
N MET A 286 -4.18 -7.81 -13.23
CA MET A 286 -2.98 -7.00 -13.39
C MET A 286 -1.76 -7.83 -12.97
N TYR A 287 -0.62 -7.65 -13.62
CA TYR A 287 0.67 -8.18 -13.19
C TYR A 287 1.76 -7.12 -13.37
N VAL A 288 2.75 -7.11 -12.49
CA VAL A 288 3.92 -6.25 -12.64
C VAL A 288 4.78 -6.78 -13.79
N ASP A 289 5.13 -5.89 -14.71
CA ASP A 289 5.93 -6.19 -15.88
C ASP A 289 7.41 -5.87 -15.63
N SER A 290 7.68 -4.70 -15.06
CA SER A 290 9.04 -4.26 -14.78
C SER A 290 9.12 -3.36 -13.54
N VAL A 291 10.26 -3.44 -12.84
CA VAL A 291 10.60 -2.62 -11.69
C VAL A 291 11.98 -2.02 -11.89
N LEU A 292 12.06 -0.69 -11.89
CA LEU A 292 13.32 0.05 -11.91
C LEU A 292 13.64 0.54 -10.50
N VAL A 293 14.84 0.26 -10.01
CA VAL A 293 15.24 0.52 -8.61
C VAL A 293 16.30 1.62 -8.56
N ASP A 294 16.23 2.45 -7.53
CA ASP A 294 17.19 3.52 -7.24
C ASP A 294 17.62 3.47 -5.77
N TYR A 295 18.88 3.10 -5.53
CA TYR A 295 19.51 3.16 -4.21
C TYR A 295 19.93 4.61 -3.90
N ASN A 296 19.03 5.36 -3.26
CA ASN A 296 19.13 6.80 -3.10
C ASN A 296 19.92 7.19 -1.83
N ASP A 297 21.14 7.66 -2.04
CA ASP A 297 22.06 8.22 -1.04
C ASP A 297 21.94 9.75 -0.87
N SER A 298 21.21 10.38 -1.80
CA SER A 298 20.97 11.82 -1.80
C SER A 298 20.02 12.23 -0.66
N HIS A 299 19.91 13.54 -0.42
CA HIS A 299 19.02 14.05 0.64
C HIS A 299 17.57 14.17 0.18
N LYS A 300 17.32 14.16 -1.14
CA LYS A 300 15.99 14.35 -1.72
C LYS A 300 15.46 12.97 -2.14
N MET A 301 14.42 12.51 -1.44
CA MET A 301 13.72 11.28 -1.81
C MET A 301 13.15 11.35 -3.22
N MET A 302 12.85 10.21 -3.84
CA MET A 302 12.25 10.10 -5.17
C MET A 302 13.11 10.78 -6.25
N ARG A 303 14.42 10.49 -6.26
CA ARG A 303 15.33 10.93 -7.33
C ARG A 303 14.89 10.35 -8.67
N ILE A 304 14.55 9.07 -8.70
CA ILE A 304 13.94 8.35 -9.84
C ILE A 304 12.74 9.06 -10.49
N LYS A 305 11.92 9.79 -9.72
CA LYS A 305 10.73 10.50 -10.25
C LYS A 305 11.08 11.83 -10.94
N ARG A 306 12.26 12.38 -10.67
CA ARG A 306 12.71 13.68 -11.20
C ARG A 306 13.70 13.52 -12.34
N SER A 307 14.60 12.55 -12.23
CA SER A 307 15.72 12.33 -13.14
C SER A 307 16.10 10.85 -13.13
N GLU A 308 15.59 10.09 -14.10
CA GLU A 308 15.93 8.66 -14.24
C GLU A 308 17.40 8.45 -14.63
N SER A 309 18.07 9.45 -15.19
CA SER A 309 19.50 9.36 -15.54
C SER A 309 20.45 9.44 -14.35
N GLU A 310 19.97 9.84 -13.18
CA GLU A 310 20.78 10.00 -11.97
C GLU A 310 20.59 8.86 -10.96
N ILE A 311 19.82 7.83 -11.33
CA ILE A 311 19.58 6.69 -10.44
C ILE A 311 20.81 5.82 -10.32
N SER A 312 20.87 5.06 -9.23
CA SER A 312 21.83 3.96 -9.08
C SER A 312 21.06 2.66 -8.90
N GLU A 313 21.12 1.77 -9.89
CA GLU A 313 20.41 0.49 -9.90
C GLU A 313 21.03 -0.56 -8.97
N THR A 314 22.27 -0.32 -8.52
CA THR A 314 23.00 -1.20 -7.59
C THR A 314 23.47 -0.40 -6.38
N PRO A 315 23.54 -0.99 -5.19
CA PRO A 315 24.03 -0.28 -4.01
C PRO A 315 25.54 0.03 -4.16
N GLU A 316 25.87 1.30 -4.40
CA GLU A 316 27.26 1.78 -4.51
C GLU A 316 27.92 2.06 -3.15
N THR A 317 27.12 2.20 -2.10
CA THR A 317 27.56 2.47 -0.73
C THR A 317 26.74 1.67 0.27
N ASP A 318 27.20 1.61 1.52
CA ASP A 318 26.43 1.01 2.61
C ASP A 318 25.13 1.78 2.89
N TYR A 319 24.16 1.10 3.51
CA TYR A 319 22.96 1.72 4.02
C TYR A 319 23.27 2.68 5.16
N ALA A 320 22.52 3.78 5.21
CA ALA A 320 22.69 4.77 6.24
C ALA A 320 22.32 4.21 7.63
N VAL A 321 23.23 4.40 8.60
CA VAL A 321 23.02 4.04 9.99
C VAL A 321 22.46 5.24 10.75
N TYR A 322 21.21 5.13 11.22
CA TYR A 322 20.49 6.21 11.87
C TYR A 322 20.55 6.13 13.40
N PHE A 323 20.96 5.00 13.96
CA PHE A 323 20.96 4.76 15.40
C PHE A 323 22.31 4.22 15.88
N TYR A 324 22.72 4.59 17.08
CA TYR A 324 23.90 4.07 17.75
C TYR A 324 23.56 3.64 19.18
N ALA A 325 24.21 2.59 19.64
CA ALA A 325 24.10 2.13 21.03
C ALA A 325 24.90 3.07 21.95
N LYS A 326 24.32 3.41 23.10
CA LYS A 326 24.97 4.26 24.12
C LYS A 326 24.83 3.68 25.51
#